data_AF-A0A5N6W1H1-F1
#
_entry.id   AF-A0A5N6W1H1-F1
#
_cell.length_a   1.000
_cell.length_b   1.000
_cell.length_c   1.000
_cell.angle_alpha   90.00
_cell.angle_beta   90.00
_cell.angle_gamma   90.00
#
_symmetry.space_group_name_H-M   'P 1'
#
loop_
_entity.id
_entity.type
_entity.pdbx_description
1 polymer ?
#
loop_
_entity_poly.entity_id
_entity_poly.type
_entity_poly.pdbx_seq_one_letter_code
_entity_poly.pdbx_strand_id
1 'polypeptide(L)'
;MYTRLTYQGYHSGDVPPLSITEKVTGQKYNLANQLLYNPILAIVKSSVIVFLFRLQDRWRIVRWNLYALSVVKMCLLISIFLPDLFQCSPLRYVFDCPAMDSAAHKAAGADANSIKDGKMAKGGHCINQIALFLGSAAFTIVTDI
;
A
#
# COMPACT_ATOMS: atom_id res chain seq x y z
N MET A 1 9.69 1.72 14.99
CA MET A 1 10.86 2.09 14.17
C MET A 1 10.45 2.94 12.97
N TYR A 2 9.48 2.52 12.15
CA TYR A 2 8.93 3.31 11.03
C TYR A 2 8.44 4.72 11.42
N THR A 3 7.57 4.83 12.44
CA THR A 3 6.97 6.10 12.88
C THR A 3 7.99 7.14 13.35
N ARG A 4 9.11 6.70 13.93
CA ARG A 4 10.24 7.56 14.30
C ARG A 4 11.04 8.02 13.08
N LEU A 5 11.22 7.14 12.09
CA LEU A 5 11.96 7.43 10.85
C LEU A 5 11.18 8.35 9.92
N THR A 6 9.86 8.28 9.89
CA THR A 6 9.01 9.13 9.03
C THR A 6 8.50 10.39 9.73
N TYR A 7 8.85 10.60 11.00
CA TYR A 7 8.34 11.70 11.83
C TYR A 7 6.81 11.82 11.75
N GLN A 8 6.13 10.66 11.75
CA GLN A 8 4.69 10.61 11.59
C GLN A 8 4.00 11.22 12.82
N GLY A 9 3.18 12.25 12.60
CA GLY A 9 2.49 12.98 13.67
C GLY A 9 3.23 14.22 14.19
N TYR A 10 4.42 14.54 13.68
CA TYR A 10 5.11 15.80 13.98
C TYR A 10 4.63 16.93 13.07
N HIS A 11 4.68 18.16 13.58
CA HIS A 11 4.34 19.34 12.80
C HIS A 11 5.34 19.52 11.65
N SER A 12 4.85 19.83 10.44
CA SER A 12 5.67 19.83 9.23
C SER A 12 6.87 20.80 9.28
N GLY A 13 6.81 21.83 10.12
CA GLY A 13 7.93 22.77 10.35
C GLY A 13 9.03 22.24 11.27
N ASP A 14 8.74 21.25 12.12
CA ASP A 14 9.68 20.72 13.12
C ASP A 14 10.43 19.48 12.65
N VAL A 15 10.12 19.00 11.43
CA VAL A 15 10.75 17.80 10.85
C VAL A 15 12.07 18.19 10.22
N PRO A 16 13.21 17.67 10.71
CA PRO A 16 14.50 17.95 10.10
C PRO A 16 14.54 17.40 8.66
N PRO A 17 15.27 18.04 7.74
CA PRO A 17 15.38 17.57 6.37
C PRO A 17 16.07 16.19 6.34
N LEU A 18 15.28 15.13 6.11
CA LEU A 18 15.79 13.77 6.08
C LEU A 18 16.75 13.57 4.89
N SER A 19 17.85 12.85 5.16
CA SER A 19 18.77 12.41 4.11
C SER A 19 18.09 11.46 3.11
N ILE A 20 18.63 11.36 1.90
CA ILE A 20 18.08 10.50 0.85
C ILE A 20 18.03 9.04 1.32
N THR A 21 19.04 8.58 2.07
CA THR A 21 19.12 7.22 2.62
C THR A 21 18.05 6.94 3.68
N GLU A 22 17.75 7.91 4.55
CA GLU A 22 16.67 7.81 5.53
C GLU A 22 15.30 7.79 4.86
N LYS A 23 15.10 8.60 3.81
CA LYS A 23 13.87 8.61 3.01
C LYS A 23 13.64 7.27 2.30
N VAL A 24 14.67 6.69 1.68
CA VAL A 24 14.61 5.34 1.08
C VAL A 24 14.23 4.29 2.13
N THR A 25 14.85 4.36 3.30
CA THR A 25 14.58 3.43 4.40
C THR A 25 13.14 3.56 4.91
N GLY A 26 12.64 4.79 5.06
CA GLY A 26 11.24 5.07 5.38
C GLY A 26 10.28 4.47 4.34
N GLN A 27 10.54 4.66 3.05
CA GLN A 27 9.71 4.10 1.97
C GLN A 27 9.67 2.56 2.01
N LYS A 28 10.80 1.90 2.31
CA LYS A 28 10.87 0.44 2.51
C LYS A 28 9.97 -0.05 3.63
N TYR A 29 10.03 0.59 4.78
CA TYR A 29 9.15 0.26 5.90
C TYR A 29 7.69 0.58 5.63
N ASN A 30 7.39 1.66 4.86
CA ASN A 30 6.03 2.01 4.49
C ASN A 30 5.40 0.94 3.61
N LEU A 31 6.11 0.50 2.57
CA LEU A 31 5.62 -0.59 1.72
C LEU A 31 5.47 -1.88 2.51
N ALA A 32 6.45 -2.23 3.35
CA ALA A 32 6.35 -3.41 4.19
C ALA A 32 5.11 -3.37 5.10
N ASN A 33 4.80 -2.21 5.68
CA ASN A 33 3.61 -2.03 6.51
C ASN A 33 2.32 -2.20 5.70
N GLN A 34 2.23 -1.61 4.51
CA GLN A 34 1.06 -1.75 3.63
C GLN A 34 0.85 -3.20 3.19
N LEU A 35 1.93 -3.84 2.76
CA LEU A 35 1.92 -5.22 2.26
C LEU A 35 1.60 -6.24 3.36
N LEU A 36 1.91 -5.95 4.63
CA LEU A 36 1.61 -6.84 5.76
C LEU A 36 0.25 -6.55 6.40
N TYR A 37 -0.12 -5.28 6.58
CA TYR A 37 -1.31 -4.90 7.33
C TYR A 37 -2.61 -5.41 6.68
N ASN A 38 -2.76 -5.23 5.36
CA ASN A 38 -3.98 -5.63 4.65
C ASN A 38 -4.20 -7.15 4.64
N PRO A 39 -3.18 -7.99 4.33
CA PRO A 39 -3.33 -9.44 4.41
C PRO A 39 -3.60 -9.96 5.82
N ILE A 40 -2.95 -9.39 6.86
CA ILE A 40 -3.19 -9.80 8.25
C ILE A 40 -4.66 -9.56 8.63
N LEU A 41 -5.21 -8.39 8.30
CA LEU A 41 -6.61 -8.07 8.59
C LEU A 41 -7.59 -9.03 7.90
N ALA A 42 -7.30 -9.39 6.64
CA ALA A 42 -8.10 -10.36 5.89
C ALA A 42 -8.00 -11.78 6.47
N ILE A 43 -6.81 -12.23 6.89
CA ILE A 43 -6.63 -13.55 7.52
C ILE A 43 -7.39 -13.61 8.85
N VAL A 44 -7.29 -12.59 9.70
CA VAL A 44 -8.01 -12.53 10.98
C VAL A 44 -9.53 -12.66 10.76
N LYS A 45 -10.09 -11.93 9.79
CA LYS A 45 -11.52 -12.04 9.45
C LYS A 45 -11.89 -13.41 8.91
N SER A 46 -11.04 -14.01 8.07
CA SER A 46 -11.27 -15.38 7.57
C SER A 46 -11.32 -16.41 8.70
N SER A 47 -10.52 -16.22 9.77
CA SER A 47 -10.52 -17.11 10.93
C SER A 47 -11.86 -17.11 11.67
N VAL A 48 -12.51 -15.95 11.77
CA VAL A 48 -13.85 -15.80 12.37
C VAL A 48 -14.90 -16.53 11.52
N ILE A 49 -14.83 -16.42 10.19
CA ILE A 49 -15.75 -17.13 9.27
C ILE A 49 -15.57 -18.65 9.43
N VAL A 50 -14.33 -19.14 9.52
CA VAL A 50 -14.05 -20.56 9.78
C VAL A 50 -14.59 -21.02 11.14
N PHE A 51 -14.50 -20.17 12.16
CA PHE A 51 -15.11 -20.44 13.46
C PHE A 51 -16.65 -20.53 13.35
N LEU A 52 -17.28 -19.60 12.64
CA LEU A 52 -18.73 -19.63 12.39
C LEU A 52 -19.17 -20.87 11.60
N PHE A 53 -18.31 -21.37 10.72
CA PHE A 53 -18.55 -22.64 10.01
C PHE A 53 -18.56 -23.85 10.95
N ARG A 54 -17.84 -23.82 12.07
CA ARG A 54 -17.86 -24.91 13.05
C ARG A 54 -19.13 -24.95 13.90
N LEU A 55 -19.93 -23.87 13.96
CA LEU A 55 -21.25 -23.93 14.58
C LEU A 55 -22.22 -24.66 13.65
N GLN A 56 -22.50 -25.93 13.96
CA GLN A 56 -23.25 -26.88 13.12
C GLN A 56 -24.72 -26.52 12.86
N ASP A 57 -25.32 -25.60 13.62
CA ASP A 57 -26.76 -25.35 13.59
C ASP A 57 -27.15 -24.17 12.67
N ARG A 58 -26.84 -24.30 11.37
CA ARG A 58 -27.05 -23.23 10.37
C ARG A 58 -27.78 -23.75 9.13
N TRP A 59 -28.79 -22.99 8.70
CA TRP A 59 -29.56 -23.23 7.48
C TRP A 59 -28.64 -23.32 6.26
N ARG A 60 -28.97 -24.16 5.27
CA ARG A 60 -28.13 -24.38 4.07
C ARG A 60 -27.78 -23.09 3.33
N ILE A 61 -28.71 -22.12 3.27
CA ILE A 61 -28.47 -20.78 2.71
C ILE A 61 -27.30 -20.08 3.40
N VAL A 62 -27.21 -20.17 4.73
CA VAL A 62 -26.20 -19.45 5.50
C VAL A 62 -24.81 -20.06 5.27
N ARG A 63 -24.73 -21.38 5.10
CA ARG A 63 -23.47 -22.06 4.75
C ARG A 63 -22.94 -21.65 3.37
N TRP A 64 -23.80 -21.53 2.36
CA TRP A 64 -23.41 -21.08 1.03
C TRP A 64 -22.94 -19.62 1.04
N ASN A 65 -23.64 -18.74 1.75
CA ASN A 65 -23.22 -17.33 1.90
C ASN A 65 -21.87 -17.21 2.60
N LEU A 66 -21.62 -17.97 3.67
CA LEU A 66 -20.31 -17.97 4.32
C LEU A 66 -19.19 -18.48 3.39
N TYR A 67 -19.48 -19.45 2.52
CA TYR A 67 -18.49 -19.98 1.58
C TYR A 67 -18.16 -18.94 0.50
N ALA A 68 -19.20 -18.33 -0.08
CA ALA A 68 -19.05 -17.23 -1.03
C ALA A 68 -18.26 -16.07 -0.44
N LEU A 69 -18.57 -15.68 0.80
CA LEU A 69 -17.88 -14.59 1.49
C LEU A 69 -16.40 -14.92 1.73
N SER A 70 -16.10 -16.15 2.16
CA SER A 70 -14.73 -16.61 2.37
C SER A 70 -13.91 -16.55 1.08
N VAL A 71 -14.47 -17.03 -0.04
CA VAL A 71 -13.83 -17.00 -1.35
C VAL A 71 -13.59 -15.55 -1.81
N VAL A 72 -14.61 -14.69 -1.71
CA VAL A 72 -14.50 -13.28 -2.11
C VAL A 72 -13.42 -12.55 -1.30
N LYS A 73 -13.34 -12.78 0.02
CA LYS A 73 -12.30 -12.18 0.87
C LYS A 73 -10.89 -12.67 0.49
N MET A 74 -10.73 -13.94 0.14
CA MET A 74 -9.45 -14.49 -0.33
C MET A 74 -9.04 -13.90 -1.69
N CYS A 75 -9.98 -13.78 -2.63
CA CYS A 75 -9.74 -13.13 -3.91
C CYS A 75 -9.35 -11.66 -3.73
N LEU A 76 -10.01 -10.95 -2.82
CA LEU A 76 -9.71 -9.55 -2.50
C LEU A 76 -8.29 -9.39 -1.94
N LEU A 77 -7.86 -10.28 -1.04
CA LEU A 77 -6.49 -10.29 -0.52
C LEU A 77 -5.47 -10.39 -1.65
N ILE A 78 -5.65 -11.34 -2.56
CA ILE A 78 -4.76 -11.55 -3.71
C ILE A 78 -4.79 -10.33 -4.64
N SER A 79 -5.99 -9.79 -4.88
CA SER A 79 -6.22 -8.64 -5.77
C SER A 79 -5.62 -7.34 -5.24
N ILE A 80 -5.37 -7.23 -3.95
CA ILE A 80 -4.71 -6.06 -3.34
C ILE A 80 -3.20 -6.28 -3.28
N PHE A 81 -2.78 -7.48 -2.88
CA PHE A 81 -1.36 -7.81 -2.72
C PHE A 81 -0.56 -7.69 -4.01
N LEU A 82 -1.11 -8.12 -5.16
CA LEU A 82 -0.41 -8.07 -6.43
C LEU A 82 -0.19 -6.63 -6.94
N PRO A 83 -1.21 -5.75 -6.99
CA PRO A 83 -1.00 -4.35 -7.34
C PRO A 83 -0.11 -3.58 -6.35
N ASP A 84 -0.19 -3.88 -5.05
CA ASP A 84 0.71 -3.26 -4.06
C ASP A 84 2.17 -3.68 -4.28
N LEU A 85 2.40 -4.94 -4.67
CA LEU A 85 3.75 -5.42 -4.99
C LEU A 85 4.26 -4.82 -6.31
N PHE A 86 3.42 -4.70 -7.33
CA PHE A 86 3.79 -4.19 -8.66
C PHE A 86 3.36 -2.75 -8.92
N GLN A 87 3.28 -1.94 -7.85
CA GLN A 87 2.66 -0.62 -7.91
C GLN A 87 3.42 0.38 -8.79
N CYS A 88 4.73 0.19 -8.97
CA CYS A 88 5.57 1.04 -9.81
C CYS A 88 6.37 0.24 -10.84
N SER A 89 6.59 0.89 -11.99
CA SER A 89 7.49 0.45 -13.04
C SER A 89 8.63 1.47 -13.18
N PRO A 90 9.90 1.09 -12.93
CA PRO A 90 10.39 -0.20 -12.44
C PRO A 90 10.08 -0.44 -10.95
N LEU A 91 9.99 -1.72 -10.52
CA LEU A 91 9.69 -2.11 -9.13
C LEU A 91 10.60 -1.43 -8.09
N ARG A 92 11.88 -1.24 -8.45
CA ARG A 92 12.87 -0.56 -7.59
C ARG A 92 12.49 0.88 -7.26
N TYR A 93 11.68 1.52 -8.11
CA TYR A 93 11.21 2.88 -7.89
C TYR A 93 10.31 2.99 -6.66
N VAL A 94 9.63 1.92 -6.23
CA VAL A 94 8.82 1.94 -4.99
C VAL A 94 9.67 2.31 -3.76
N PHE A 95 10.93 1.87 -3.74
CA PHE A 95 11.82 2.03 -2.58
C PHE A 95 12.89 3.09 -2.80
N ASP A 96 13.43 3.16 -4.02
CA ASP A 96 14.54 4.05 -4.38
C ASP A 96 14.05 5.34 -5.03
N CYS A 97 12.74 5.64 -4.99
CA CYS A 97 12.14 6.89 -5.52
C CYS A 97 12.97 8.15 -5.26
N PRO A 98 13.37 8.48 -4.01
CA PRO A 98 14.12 9.71 -3.75
C PRO A 98 15.56 9.68 -4.31
N ALA A 99 16.16 8.51 -4.46
CA ALA A 99 17.49 8.36 -5.07
C ALA A 99 17.42 8.44 -6.61
N MET A 100 16.38 7.85 -7.21
CA MET A 100 16.17 7.87 -8.66
C MET A 100 15.69 9.24 -9.15
N ASP A 101 14.83 9.92 -8.41
CA ASP A 101 14.40 11.28 -8.75
C ASP A 101 15.56 12.27 -8.63
N SER A 102 16.38 12.19 -7.58
CA SER A 102 17.57 13.04 -7.45
C SER A 102 18.64 12.78 -8.52
N ALA A 103 18.79 11.52 -8.98
CA ALA A 103 19.63 11.19 -10.14
C ALA A 103 19.05 11.73 -11.45
N ALA A 104 17.73 11.63 -11.65
CA ALA A 104 17.04 12.17 -12.81
C ALA A 104 17.12 13.71 -12.87
N HIS A 105 17.00 14.41 -11.74
CA HIS A 105 17.19 15.85 -11.64
C HIS A 105 18.61 16.29 -12.04
N LYS A 106 19.64 15.54 -11.61
CA LYS A 106 21.05 15.81 -11.98
C LYS A 106 21.33 15.51 -13.45
N ALA A 107 20.83 14.39 -13.97
CA ALA A 107 21.01 13.99 -15.37
C ALA A 107 20.23 14.89 -16.34
N ALA A 108 19.12 15.48 -15.90
CA ALA A 108 18.34 16.41 -16.69
C ALA A 108 18.99 17.81 -16.82
N GLY A 109 20.04 18.14 -16.06
CA GLY A 109 20.63 19.48 -16.07
C GLY A 109 19.61 20.55 -15.68
N ALA A 110 18.87 20.32 -14.58
CA ALA A 110 17.83 21.23 -14.15
C ALA A 110 18.44 22.52 -13.58
N ASP A 111 18.12 23.65 -14.21
CA ASP A 111 18.17 24.98 -13.61
C ASP A 111 17.41 24.99 -12.28
N ALA A 112 17.70 25.98 -11.42
CA ALA A 112 17.35 26.13 -10.00
C ALA A 112 15.88 25.84 -9.57
N ASN A 113 15.00 25.48 -10.49
CA ASN A 113 13.56 25.35 -10.33
C ASN A 113 13.06 23.90 -10.49
N SER A 114 13.89 22.91 -10.85
CA SER A 114 13.49 21.48 -10.94
C SER A 114 12.30 21.17 -11.87
N ILE A 115 12.13 21.93 -12.97
CA ILE A 115 11.05 21.70 -13.94
C ILE A 115 11.63 21.56 -15.36
N LYS A 116 11.35 20.44 -16.03
CA LYS A 116 11.37 20.33 -17.50
C LYS A 116 9.93 20.14 -17.98
N ASP A 117 9.49 20.94 -18.96
CA ASP A 117 8.14 20.85 -19.57
C ASP A 117 6.97 20.83 -18.56
N GLY A 118 7.03 21.66 -17.52
CA GLY A 118 5.97 21.76 -16.51
C GLY A 118 5.81 20.52 -15.60
N LYS A 119 6.74 19.56 -15.65
CA LYS A 119 6.68 18.33 -14.85
C LYS A 119 8.04 18.00 -14.21
N MET A 120 7.98 17.57 -12.95
CA MET A 120 9.15 17.06 -12.22
C MET A 120 9.74 15.85 -12.97
N ALA A 121 11.05 15.84 -13.24
CA ALA A 121 11.73 14.71 -13.86
C ALA A 121 11.72 13.50 -12.92
N LYS A 122 10.84 12.53 -13.17
CA LYS A 122 10.69 11.31 -12.36
C LYS A 122 11.43 10.13 -12.96
N GLY A 123 12.04 9.31 -12.11
CA GLY A 123 12.74 8.09 -12.51
C GLY A 123 11.82 6.91 -12.88
N GLY A 124 10.50 7.01 -12.70
CA GLY A 124 9.55 5.93 -12.96
C GLY A 124 8.08 6.36 -12.90
N HIS A 125 7.19 5.42 -13.20
CA HIS A 125 5.73 5.61 -13.14
C HIS A 125 5.11 4.66 -12.10
N CYS A 126 4.21 5.21 -11.27
CA CYS A 126 3.47 4.47 -10.26
C CYS A 126 1.96 4.62 -10.48
N ILE A 127 1.22 3.55 -10.16
CA ILE A 127 -0.24 3.57 -10.09
C ILE A 127 -0.71 4.52 -8.98
N ASN A 128 -1.88 5.13 -9.18
CA ASN A 128 -2.51 5.98 -8.18
C ASN A 128 -2.85 5.18 -6.91
N GLN A 129 -1.98 5.31 -5.93
CA GLN A 129 -2.01 4.61 -4.64
C GLN A 129 -3.29 4.91 -3.85
N ILE A 130 -3.76 6.16 -3.91
CA ILE A 130 -4.97 6.58 -3.20
C ILE A 130 -6.21 5.91 -3.80
N ALA A 131 -6.31 5.83 -5.12
CA ALA A 131 -7.43 5.18 -5.79
C ALA A 131 -7.47 3.67 -5.47
N LEU A 132 -6.32 3.01 -5.48
CA LEU A 132 -6.20 1.61 -5.10
C LEU A 132 -6.62 1.38 -3.64
N PHE A 133 -6.19 2.24 -2.71
CA PHE A 133 -6.53 2.10 -1.30
C PHE A 133 -7.98 2.43 -0.98
N LEU A 134 -8.53 3.49 -1.56
CA LEU A 134 -9.94 3.83 -1.33
C LEU A 134 -10.86 2.77 -1.95
N GLY A 135 -10.53 2.27 -3.14
CA GLY A 135 -11.31 1.22 -3.79
C GLY A 135 -11.29 -0.09 -3.00
N SER A 136 -10.10 -0.52 -2.56
CA SER A 136 -9.96 -1.74 -1.75
C SER A 136 -10.59 -1.61 -0.36
N ALA A 137 -10.48 -0.44 0.29
CA ALA A 137 -11.14 -0.16 1.56
C ALA A 137 -12.66 -0.21 1.40
N ALA A 138 -13.21 0.45 0.38
CA ALA A 138 -14.65 0.41 0.10
C ALA A 138 -15.15 -1.02 -0.13
N PHE A 139 -14.44 -1.82 -0.94
CA PHE A 139 -14.81 -3.21 -1.18
C PHE A 139 -14.68 -4.08 0.09
N THR A 140 -13.69 -3.80 0.94
CA THR A 140 -13.53 -4.48 2.23
C THR A 140 -14.69 -4.19 3.18
N ILE A 141 -15.18 -2.94 3.21
CA ILE A 141 -16.35 -2.52 4.00
C ILE A 141 -17.63 -3.17 3.48
N VAL A 142 -17.84 -3.18 2.15
CA VAL A 142 -19.02 -3.82 1.53
C VAL A 142 -19.09 -5.31 1.86
N THR A 143 -17.94 -5.99 1.86
CA THR A 143 -17.86 -7.41 2.20
C THR A 143 -17.84 -7.67 3.70
N ASP A 144 -17.93 -6.64 4.54
CA ASP A 144 -18.00 -6.74 6.01
C ASP A 144 -19.42 -6.55 6.56
N ILE A 145 -20.34 -5.98 5.77
CA ILE A 145 -21.77 -5.87 6.05
C ILE A 145 -22.47 -7.19 5.71
#